data_AF-A0A4Z0PY61-F1
#
_entry.id   AF-A0A4Z0PY61-F1
#
_cell.length_a   1.000
_cell.length_b   1.000
_cell.length_c   1.000
_cell.angle_alpha   90.00
_cell.angle_beta   90.00
_cell.angle_gamma   90.00
#
_symmetry.space_group_name_H-M   'P 1'
#
loop_
_entity.id
_entity.type
_entity.pdbx_description
1 polymer ?
#
loop_
_entity_poly.entity_id
_entity_poly.type
_entity_poly.pdbx_seq_one_letter_code
_entity_poly.pdbx_strand_id
1 'polypeptide(L)'
;MEQLTEAAFSAALIRLVVGSTVETVKAGPGTGSIFNLHLRTAAGELCHLMVYCAWKLLQAGHVACTWQDAEENLAAALLAHLGEMVVSARVSSGGDMVLSLQSGAELKLFVDSSAQDTPVDEYSSCDYFAQGAESIFSCIRGGFYQEQSKSSD
;
A
#
# COMPACT_ATOMS: atom_id res chain seq x y z
N MET A 1 -12.29 20.01 -17.28
CA MET A 1 -11.43 19.21 -16.39
C MET A 1 -12.12 17.87 -16.26
N GLU A 2 -11.66 16.84 -16.98
CA GLU A 2 -12.25 15.50 -16.87
C GLU A 2 -12.05 14.98 -15.45
N GLN A 3 -13.15 14.54 -14.82
CA GLN A 3 -13.08 13.87 -13.54
C GLN A 3 -12.59 12.43 -13.78
N LEU A 4 -11.47 12.07 -13.18
CA LEU A 4 -10.97 10.70 -13.19
C LEU A 4 -11.93 9.83 -12.36
N THR A 5 -12.47 8.76 -12.94
CA THR A 5 -13.32 7.83 -12.21
C THR A 5 -12.48 6.94 -11.30
N GLU A 6 -13.11 6.42 -10.24
CA GLU A 6 -12.50 5.46 -9.31
C GLU A 6 -11.93 4.23 -10.02
N ALA A 7 -12.68 3.67 -10.97
CA ALA A 7 -12.24 2.52 -11.75
C ALA A 7 -11.01 2.86 -12.63
N ALA A 8 -10.99 4.04 -13.25
CA ALA A 8 -9.88 4.47 -14.08
C ALA A 8 -8.61 4.69 -13.25
N PHE A 9 -8.74 5.30 -12.07
CA PHE A 9 -7.63 5.48 -11.15
C PHE A 9 -7.09 4.14 -10.62
N SER A 10 -7.98 3.26 -10.13
CA SER A 10 -7.58 1.95 -9.62
C SER A 10 -6.86 1.13 -10.70
N ALA A 11 -7.36 1.15 -11.93
CA ALA A 11 -6.69 0.49 -13.05
C ALA A 11 -5.33 1.12 -13.42
N ALA A 12 -5.18 2.44 -13.29
CA ALA A 12 -3.90 3.11 -13.50
C ALA A 12 -2.90 2.75 -12.40
N LEU A 13 -3.34 2.76 -11.14
CA LEU A 13 -2.52 2.41 -9.99
C LEU A 13 -2.05 0.95 -10.05
N ILE A 14 -2.95 0.00 -10.33
CA ILE A 14 -2.61 -1.42 -10.49
C ILE A 14 -1.55 -1.60 -11.59
N ARG A 15 -1.72 -0.91 -12.73
CA ARG A 15 -0.74 -0.95 -13.84
C ARG A 15 0.61 -0.38 -13.46
N LEU A 16 0.65 0.62 -12.58
CA LEU A 16 1.90 1.22 -12.10
C LEU A 16 2.67 0.28 -11.17
N VAL A 17 1.96 -0.39 -10.25
CA VAL A 17 2.61 -1.18 -9.19
C VAL A 17 2.92 -2.61 -9.60
N VAL A 18 2.08 -3.26 -10.43
CA VAL A 18 2.29 -4.65 -10.85
C VAL A 18 3.52 -4.75 -11.76
N GLY A 19 4.40 -5.70 -11.46
CA GLY A 19 5.70 -5.86 -12.11
C GLY A 19 6.80 -4.96 -11.55
N SER A 20 6.48 -4.07 -10.60
CA SER A 20 7.49 -3.27 -9.91
C SER A 20 8.22 -4.08 -8.84
N THR A 21 9.45 -3.69 -8.55
CA THR A 21 10.30 -4.29 -7.51
C THR A 21 10.31 -3.42 -6.26
N VAL A 22 10.16 -4.03 -5.08
CA VAL A 22 10.26 -3.36 -3.78
C VAL A 22 11.70 -2.93 -3.53
N GLU A 23 11.94 -1.63 -3.51
CA GLU A 23 13.27 -1.05 -3.22
C GLU A 23 13.40 -0.60 -1.78
N THR A 24 12.29 -0.19 -1.17
CA THR A 24 12.24 0.17 0.25
C THR A 24 10.87 -0.16 0.78
N VAL A 25 10.80 -0.72 1.99
CA VAL A 25 9.55 -0.93 2.71
C VAL A 25 9.79 -0.72 4.20
N LYS A 26 9.07 0.23 4.80
CA LYS A 26 9.31 0.67 6.19
C LYS A 26 8.02 1.10 6.87
N ALA A 27 7.86 0.68 8.11
CA ALA A 27 6.99 1.37 9.06
C ALA A 27 7.67 2.69 9.48
N GLY A 28 6.91 3.77 9.55
CA GLY A 28 7.38 5.03 10.11
C GLY A 28 7.44 4.97 11.64
N PRO A 29 8.14 5.94 12.26
CA PRO A 29 8.38 5.93 13.70
C PRO A 29 7.09 6.06 14.51
N GLY A 30 7.06 5.44 15.69
CA GLY A 30 5.94 5.52 16.64
C GLY A 30 4.94 4.38 16.50
N THR A 31 3.68 4.69 16.18
CA THR A 31 2.57 3.73 16.14
C THR A 31 2.59 2.81 14.93
N GLY A 32 3.66 2.74 14.13
CA GLY A 32 3.75 1.92 12.92
C GLY A 32 2.76 2.26 11.80
N SER A 33 1.77 3.13 12.04
CA SER A 33 0.67 3.48 11.12
C SER A 33 1.09 4.36 9.93
N ILE A 34 2.28 4.96 9.97
CA ILE A 34 2.91 5.49 8.76
C ILE A 34 3.55 4.31 8.03
N PHE A 35 3.25 4.14 6.75
CA PHE A 35 3.85 3.10 5.93
C PHE A 35 4.46 3.72 4.68
N ASN A 36 5.74 3.39 4.42
CA ASN A 36 6.50 3.87 3.27
C ASN A 36 6.92 2.67 2.42
N LEU A 37 6.57 2.72 1.14
CA LEU A 37 6.93 1.73 0.14
C LEU A 37 7.47 2.42 -1.10
N HIS A 38 8.68 2.07 -1.50
CA HIS A 38 9.26 2.52 -2.77
C HIS A 38 9.30 1.34 -3.72
N LEU A 39 8.72 1.54 -4.91
CA LEU A 39 8.61 0.57 -5.97
C LEU A 39 9.39 1.07 -7.18
N ARG A 40 10.28 0.24 -7.71
CA ARG A 40 10.95 0.50 -8.99
C ARG A 40 10.16 -0.18 -10.10
N THR A 41 9.60 0.60 -11.01
CA THR A 41 8.81 0.09 -12.13
C THR A 41 9.69 -0.69 -13.11
N ALA A 42 9.07 -1.49 -13.98
CA ALA A 42 9.79 -2.18 -15.04
C ALA A 42 10.48 -1.22 -16.03
N ALA A 43 10.02 0.03 -16.12
CA ALA A 43 10.66 1.09 -16.89
C ALA A 43 11.84 1.75 -16.16
N GLY A 44 12.12 1.36 -14.91
CA GLY A 44 13.19 1.89 -14.08
C GLY A 44 12.81 3.12 -13.26
N GLU A 45 11.55 3.56 -13.32
CA GLU A 45 11.05 4.72 -12.60
C GLU A 45 10.81 4.41 -11.13
N LEU A 46 11.02 5.40 -10.25
CA LEU A 46 10.75 5.25 -8.82
C LEU A 46 9.36 5.78 -8.48
N CYS A 47 8.56 4.90 -7.89
CA CYS A 47 7.21 5.14 -7.44
C CYS A 47 7.19 5.06 -5.91
N HIS A 48 6.90 6.17 -5.26
CA HIS A 48 6.84 6.24 -3.79
C HIS A 48 5.39 6.11 -3.36
N LEU A 49 5.12 5.31 -2.33
CA LEU A 49 3.85 5.24 -1.64
C LEU A 49 4.11 5.56 -0.17
N MET A 50 3.58 6.68 0.30
CA MET A 50 3.54 7.02 1.71
C MET A 50 2.08 7.13 2.14
N VAL A 51 1.68 6.31 3.12
CA VAL A 51 0.32 6.31 3.67
C VAL A 51 0.35 6.40 5.19
N TYR A 52 -0.69 7.02 5.75
CA TYR A 52 -0.96 7.00 7.18
C TYR A 52 -2.25 6.24 7.41
N CYS A 53 -2.15 4.93 7.61
CA CYS A 53 -3.30 4.05 7.77
C CYS A 53 -2.93 2.79 8.56
N ALA A 54 -3.96 2.05 8.96
CA ALA A 54 -3.78 0.71 9.48
C ALA A 54 -3.40 -0.24 8.33
N TRP A 55 -2.42 -1.11 8.58
CA TRP A 55 -1.92 -2.09 7.62
C TRP A 55 -1.51 -3.40 8.30
N LYS A 56 -1.52 -4.48 7.54
CA LYS A 56 -1.00 -5.78 7.98
C LYS A 56 -0.26 -6.49 6.85
N LEU A 57 0.73 -7.26 7.23
CA LEU A 57 1.45 -8.17 6.36
C LEU A 57 0.93 -9.58 6.62
N LEU A 58 0.52 -10.27 5.56
CA LEU A 58 0.20 -11.69 5.61
C LEU A 58 1.31 -12.52 4.97
N GLN A 59 1.61 -13.66 5.56
CA GLN A 59 2.46 -14.70 4.99
C GLN A 59 1.69 -16.02 5.02
N ALA A 60 1.53 -16.65 3.85
CA ALA A 60 0.78 -17.91 3.72
C ALA A 60 -0.63 -17.85 4.36
N GLY A 61 -1.32 -16.72 4.23
CA GLY A 61 -2.66 -16.49 4.78
C GLY A 61 -2.72 -16.18 6.29
N HIS A 62 -1.58 -16.11 6.97
CA HIS A 62 -1.50 -15.75 8.39
C HIS A 62 -0.94 -14.36 8.58
N VAL A 63 -1.40 -13.63 9.61
CA VAL A 63 -0.84 -12.32 9.97
C VAL A 63 0.60 -12.51 10.44
N ALA A 64 1.56 -12.01 9.66
CA ALA A 64 2.97 -12.01 9.99
C ALA A 64 3.32 -10.82 10.89
N CYS A 65 2.79 -9.64 10.58
CA CYS A 65 2.86 -8.47 11.45
C CYS A 65 1.72 -7.48 11.14
N THR A 66 1.48 -6.56 12.09
CA THR A 66 0.54 -5.46 11.96
C THR A 66 1.17 -4.14 12.35
N TRP A 67 0.58 -3.03 11.91
CA TRP A 67 0.98 -1.69 12.33
C TRP A 67 1.09 -1.49 13.85
N GLN A 68 0.45 -2.32 14.68
CA GLN A 68 0.49 -2.23 16.13
C GLN A 68 1.67 -2.95 16.79
N ASP A 69 2.42 -3.77 16.04
CA ASP A 69 3.53 -4.51 16.63
C ASP A 69 4.70 -3.59 16.96
N ALA A 70 5.61 -4.05 17.82
CA ALA A 70 6.82 -3.31 18.16
C ALA A 70 7.68 -3.02 16.93
N GLU A 71 8.32 -1.84 16.90
CA GLU A 71 9.11 -1.35 15.75
C GLU A 71 10.18 -2.33 15.28
N GLU A 72 10.85 -3.01 16.21
CA GLU A 72 11.84 -4.05 15.93
C GLU A 72 11.28 -5.24 15.16
N ASN A 73 10.04 -5.66 15.46
CA ASN A 73 9.36 -6.74 14.76
C ASN A 73 8.91 -6.29 13.37
N LEU A 74 8.43 -5.05 13.26
CA LEU A 74 8.02 -4.47 11.98
C LEU A 74 9.18 -4.36 11.01
N ALA A 75 10.32 -3.84 11.47
CA ALA A 75 11.50 -3.69 10.63
C ALA A 75 11.99 -5.05 10.09
N ALA A 76 12.07 -6.06 10.95
CA ALA A 76 12.51 -7.39 10.55
C ALA A 76 11.56 -8.03 9.53
N ALA A 77 10.25 -7.97 9.77
CA ALA A 77 9.25 -8.54 8.87
C ALA A 77 9.22 -7.84 7.50
N LEU A 78 9.31 -6.51 7.46
CA LEU A 78 9.25 -5.75 6.22
C LEU A 78 10.52 -5.90 5.39
N LEU A 79 11.71 -5.89 6.02
CA LEU A 79 12.98 -6.00 5.31
C LEU A 79 13.14 -7.31 4.53
N ALA A 80 12.42 -8.37 4.92
CA ALA A 80 12.40 -9.63 4.20
C ALA A 80 11.90 -9.51 2.75
N HIS A 81 11.17 -8.44 2.43
CA HIS A 81 10.54 -8.23 1.13
C HIS A 81 11.30 -7.28 0.21
N LEU A 82 12.51 -6.83 0.59
CA LEU A 82 13.36 -6.05 -0.30
C LEU A 82 13.75 -6.86 -1.53
N GLY A 83 13.65 -6.25 -2.71
CA GLY A 83 13.91 -6.90 -4.00
C GLY A 83 12.77 -7.79 -4.49
N GLU A 84 11.65 -7.89 -3.76
CA GLU A 84 10.51 -8.66 -4.23
C GLU A 84 9.73 -7.94 -5.32
N MET A 85 9.25 -8.71 -6.30
CA MET A 85 8.33 -8.19 -7.31
C MET A 85 6.89 -8.21 -6.80
N VAL A 86 6.15 -7.15 -7.08
CA VAL A 86 4.69 -7.11 -6.95
C VAL A 86 4.07 -7.89 -8.11
N VAL A 87 3.44 -9.03 -7.84
CA VAL A 87 2.85 -9.90 -8.87
C VAL A 87 1.38 -9.63 -9.12
N SER A 88 0.68 -9.04 -8.14
CA SER A 88 -0.70 -8.58 -8.33
C SER A 88 -1.03 -7.45 -7.36
N ALA A 89 -2.03 -6.66 -7.73
CA ALA A 89 -2.59 -5.62 -6.88
C ALA A 89 -4.11 -5.57 -7.04
N ARG A 90 -4.81 -5.28 -5.96
CA ARG A 90 -6.25 -5.00 -5.96
C ARG A 90 -6.56 -3.76 -5.13
N VAL A 91 -7.54 -3.00 -5.59
CA VAL A 91 -8.12 -1.87 -4.87
C VAL A 91 -9.61 -2.15 -4.77
N SER A 92 -10.15 -2.14 -3.56
CA SER A 92 -11.58 -2.29 -3.31
C SER A 92 -12.31 -0.95 -3.40
N SER A 93 -13.63 -0.98 -3.53
CA SER A 93 -14.52 0.19 -3.46
C SER A 93 -14.40 0.97 -2.13
N GLY A 94 -13.96 0.30 -1.06
CA GLY A 94 -13.66 0.92 0.24
C GLY A 94 -12.31 1.66 0.28
N GLY A 95 -11.48 1.55 -0.76
CA GLY A 95 -10.14 2.11 -0.80
C GLY A 95 -9.04 1.16 -0.30
N ASP A 96 -9.41 -0.01 0.24
CA ASP A 96 -8.43 -1.01 0.68
C ASP A 96 -7.58 -1.47 -0.49
N MET A 97 -6.27 -1.47 -0.27
CA MET A 97 -5.29 -1.88 -1.26
C MET A 97 -4.58 -3.13 -0.77
N VAL A 98 -4.47 -4.13 -1.65
CA VAL A 98 -3.66 -5.32 -1.38
C VAL A 98 -2.64 -5.48 -2.48
N LEU A 99 -1.38 -5.60 -2.08
CA LEU A 99 -0.25 -5.93 -2.93
C LEU A 99 0.18 -7.36 -2.63
N SER A 100 0.20 -8.21 -3.65
CA SER A 100 0.75 -9.56 -3.53
C SER A 100 2.18 -9.56 -4.06
N LEU A 101 3.09 -10.11 -3.27
CA LEU A 101 4.51 -10.20 -3.59
C LEU A 101 4.86 -11.58 -4.13
N GLN A 102 5.99 -11.69 -4.82
CA GLN A 102 6.45 -12.93 -5.45
C GLN A 102 6.64 -14.09 -4.47
N SER A 103 6.93 -13.81 -3.19
CA SER A 103 7.03 -14.82 -2.13
C SER A 103 5.69 -15.42 -1.70
N GLY A 104 4.57 -14.88 -2.19
CA GLY A 104 3.22 -15.18 -1.70
C GLY A 104 2.81 -14.38 -0.46
N ALA A 105 3.62 -13.40 -0.05
CA ALA A 105 3.22 -12.43 0.97
C ALA A 105 2.16 -11.46 0.43
N GLU A 106 1.26 -11.02 1.29
CA GLU A 106 0.28 -9.98 0.98
C GLU A 106 0.43 -8.80 1.93
N LEU A 107 0.71 -7.62 1.36
CA LEU A 107 0.63 -6.37 2.10
C LEU A 107 -0.77 -5.78 1.91
N LYS A 108 -1.51 -5.64 3.02
CA LYS A 108 -2.84 -5.03 3.02
C LYS A 108 -2.79 -3.67 3.70
N LEU A 109 -3.23 -2.63 2.99
CA LEU A 109 -3.28 -1.23 3.42
C LEU A 109 -4.73 -0.78 3.60
N PHE A 110 -4.95 0.17 4.52
CA PHE A 110 -6.25 0.75 4.87
C PHE A 110 -7.21 -0.20 5.60
N VAL A 111 -6.67 -1.27 6.19
CA VAL A 111 -7.45 -2.30 6.85
C VAL A 111 -7.74 -1.91 8.30
N ASP A 112 -9.00 -1.91 8.77
CA ASP A 112 -9.27 -1.82 10.21
C ASP A 112 -8.60 -3.00 10.93
N SER A 113 -7.94 -2.74 12.06
CA SER A 113 -7.39 -3.76 12.97
C SER A 113 -8.39 -4.87 13.37
N SER A 114 -9.69 -4.62 13.25
CA SER A 114 -10.76 -5.59 13.48
C SER A 114 -11.18 -6.42 12.24
N ALA A 115 -10.72 -6.04 11.04
CA ALA A 115 -11.15 -6.66 9.79
C ALA A 115 -10.60 -8.08 9.66
N GLN A 116 -11.51 -9.05 9.82
CA GLN A 116 -11.25 -10.46 9.56
C GLN A 116 -10.82 -10.66 8.10
N ASP A 117 -9.95 -11.64 7.83
CA ASP A 117 -9.49 -11.97 6.46
C ASP A 117 -10.57 -12.61 5.57
N THR A 118 -11.80 -12.68 6.05
CA THR A 118 -12.97 -13.00 5.24
C THR A 118 -13.26 -11.84 4.28
N PRO A 119 -13.63 -12.11 3.01
CA PRO A 119 -14.20 -11.09 2.14
C PRO A 119 -15.54 -10.68 2.77
N VAL A 120 -15.51 -9.60 3.56
CA VAL A 120 -16.73 -9.00 4.10
C VAL A 120 -17.38 -8.26 2.96
N ASP A 121 -18.64 -8.61 2.67
CA ASP A 121 -19.51 -7.79 1.84
C ASP A 121 -19.44 -6.35 2.34
N GLU A 122 -19.15 -5.44 1.40
CA GLU A 122 -18.92 -3.99 1.56
C GLU A 122 -19.69 -3.35 2.72
N TYR A 123 -19.16 -3.41 3.95
CA TYR A 123 -19.71 -2.67 5.08
C TYR A 123 -18.63 -2.16 6.02
N SER A 124 -18.47 -0.84 5.94
CA SER A 124 -18.17 0.08 7.03
C SER A 124 -16.98 -0.24 7.94
N SER A 125 -15.80 0.25 7.57
CA SER A 125 -14.80 0.64 8.58
C SER A 125 -14.01 1.88 8.15
N CYS A 126 -14.56 3.08 8.38
CA CYS A 126 -13.74 4.31 8.35
C CYS A 126 -14.44 5.55 8.95
N ASP A 127 -15.07 5.46 10.12
CA ASP A 127 -15.62 6.68 10.76
C ASP A 127 -14.51 7.66 11.21
N TYR A 128 -13.29 7.18 11.44
CA TYR A 128 -12.14 8.04 11.78
C TYR A 128 -11.54 8.75 10.55
N PHE A 129 -11.70 8.20 9.34
CA PHE A 129 -11.23 8.82 8.10
C PHE A 129 -12.35 9.57 7.35
N ALA A 130 -13.63 9.27 7.60
CA ALA A 130 -14.76 9.89 6.90
C ALA A 130 -14.89 11.40 7.13
N GLN A 131 -14.45 11.93 8.27
CA GLN A 131 -14.52 13.38 8.57
C GLN A 131 -13.29 14.19 8.10
N GLY A 132 -12.23 13.53 7.62
CA GLY A 132 -11.01 14.20 7.12
C GLY A 132 -10.55 13.78 5.72
N ALA A 133 -11.11 12.70 5.15
CA ALA A 133 -10.76 12.18 3.83
C ALA A 133 -11.77 12.65 2.77
N GLU A 134 -11.77 13.94 2.43
CA GLU A 134 -12.58 14.47 1.31
C GLU A 134 -12.28 13.81 -0.05
N SER A 135 -11.25 12.97 -0.15
CA SER A 135 -11.38 11.67 -0.81
C SER A 135 -10.15 10.83 -0.47
N ILE A 136 -10.30 9.53 -0.25
CA ILE A 136 -9.17 8.58 -0.22
C ILE A 136 -8.34 8.72 -1.51
N PHE A 137 -8.98 9.10 -2.62
CA PHE A 137 -8.32 9.54 -3.85
C PHE A 137 -7.34 10.69 -3.63
N SER A 138 -7.64 11.71 -2.83
CA SER A 138 -6.69 12.77 -2.47
C SER A 138 -5.54 12.26 -1.60
N CYS A 139 -5.78 11.28 -0.72
CA CYS A 139 -4.73 10.67 0.11
C CYS A 139 -3.76 9.82 -0.72
N ILE A 140 -4.26 9.01 -1.65
CA ILE A 140 -3.44 8.20 -2.56
C ILE A 140 -2.78 9.08 -3.64
N ARG A 141 -3.49 10.11 -4.14
CA ARG A 141 -2.96 11.09 -5.11
C ARG A 141 -1.90 12.02 -4.49
N GLY A 142 -1.88 12.19 -3.17
CA GLY A 142 -0.79 12.83 -2.42
C GLY A 142 0.32 11.86 -2.01
N GLY A 143 0.02 10.56 -1.87
CA GLY A 143 0.95 9.52 -1.43
C GLY A 143 1.79 8.90 -2.55
N PHE A 144 1.28 8.90 -3.79
CA PHE A 144 2.02 8.49 -4.97
C PHE A 144 2.65 9.67 -5.70
N TYR A 145 3.97 9.82 -5.55
CA TYR A 145 4.75 10.66 -6.43
C TYR A 145 5.75 9.82 -7.22
N GLN A 146 5.87 10.14 -8.50
CA GLN A 146 6.91 9.63 -9.36
C GLN A 146 8.07 10.61 -9.29
N GLU A 147 9.25 10.14 -8.90
CA GLU A 147 10.44 10.97 -8.98
C GLU A 147 10.81 11.14 -10.46
N GLN A 148 10.79 12.38 -10.97
CA GLN A 148 11.32 12.66 -12.30
C GLN A 148 12.83 12.50 -12.25
N SER A 149 13.35 11.46 -12.90
CA SER A 149 14.78 11.32 -13.14
C SER A 149 15.26 12.54 -13.90
N LYS A 150 16.01 13.42 -13.22
CA LYS A 150 16.73 14.51 -13.89
C LYS A 150 17.70 13.88 -14.88
N SER A 151 17.42 14.03 -16.18
CA SER A 151 18.43 13.81 -17.21
C SER A 151 19.59 14.75 -16.92
N SER A 152 20.72 14.17 -16.52
CA SER A 152 21.96 14.91 -16.37
C SER A 152 22.52 15.07 -17.78
N ASP A 153 22.26 16.22 -18.40
CA ASP A 153 23.00 16.69 -19.57
C ASP A 153 24.40 17.18 -19.17
#